data_AF-A0A7W2R2P8-F1
#
_entry.id   AF-A0A7W2R2P8-F1
#
_cell.length_a   1.000
_cell.length_b   1.000
_cell.length_c   1.000
_cell.angle_alpha   90.00
_cell.angle_beta   90.00
_cell.angle_gamma   90.00
#
_symmetry.space_group_name_H-M   'P 1'
#
loop_
_entity.id
_entity.type
_entity.pdbx_description
1 polymer ?
#
loop_
_entity_poly.entity_id
_entity_poly.type
_entity_poly.pdbx_seq_one_letter_code
_entity_poly.pdbx_strand_id
1 'polypeptide(L)'
;MKTKILTSLLVTFLMFTSCSNDDDAAMIQETGERKTYSLMAVSDPSISGMVTFVKNTDNSTTVKVDLDGTSSGMHPAHIHINTAAEGGAIAISLEPINGATGMSSTTFSTKDDGTPISYEQLLDFNGYVNVHKSADDLGTLIAQGDIGQNELTTMSKTYALGSKSDPSIMGDAKFTKRVNGTTLIEIMLEGTSAGDEHPGHIHMNTAAEGGDIAVTFTPLDGATGMSKTQVAMLADGTAISYDELLDYNGYINIHKSADDLGTLIAQGDIGQNELTTMSKTYALGSKSDPSIMGDAKFTKRVNGTTLIEIMLEGTTAGDEHPGHIHMNTAAEGGDIAVTFTPLDGATGMSTTQVAMLADGTAITYDELLEFDGYINIHKSADDLGTLIAQGDIGQNELTGEAKAYTLVTVGSSGVDGEATFYERTNGEALLVIAVMGTMNGNSHPSHIHIGDINNPGAIAVSLNPVDGDSGMSMTNIAKLDDDSVFGYEDVLTYNGYINVHKSAAELDVLLTQGNIGVN
;
A
#
# COMPACT_ATOMS: atom_id res chain seq x y z
N MET A 1 -50.56 -98.24 0.65
CA MET A 1 -51.26 -97.37 1.63
C MET A 1 -51.90 -96.20 0.89
N LYS A 2 -53.22 -96.09 1.05
CA LYS A 2 -54.17 -94.96 0.88
C LYS A 2 -53.76 -93.67 0.12
N THR A 3 -54.34 -93.52 -1.08
CA THR A 3 -55.31 -92.49 -1.59
C THR A 3 -55.13 -90.97 -1.35
N LYS A 4 -55.23 -90.19 -2.46
CA LYS A 4 -56.13 -89.03 -2.79
C LYS A 4 -55.38 -88.07 -3.77
N ILE A 5 -55.76 -87.84 -5.04
CA ILE A 5 -56.95 -87.25 -5.70
C ILE A 5 -57.14 -85.73 -5.47
N LEU A 6 -57.44 -85.02 -6.58
CA LEU A 6 -58.03 -83.67 -6.78
C LEU A 6 -57.02 -82.50 -6.88
N THR A 7 -57.08 -81.51 -7.80
CA THR A 7 -58.09 -81.08 -8.79
C THR A 7 -57.45 -80.11 -9.81
N SER A 8 -58.05 -80.07 -10.99
CA SER A 8 -57.89 -79.10 -12.10
C SER A 8 -58.17 -77.64 -11.72
N LEU A 9 -57.47 -76.68 -12.34
CA LEU A 9 -58.12 -75.50 -12.93
C LEU A 9 -57.39 -75.05 -14.21
N LEU A 10 -58.16 -75.11 -15.30
CA LEU A 10 -57.90 -74.65 -16.65
C LEU A 10 -58.32 -73.17 -16.78
N VAL A 11 -57.45 -72.30 -17.31
CA VAL A 11 -57.86 -71.12 -18.09
C VAL A 11 -56.89 -70.92 -19.25
N THR A 12 -57.45 -71.07 -20.45
CA THR A 12 -56.86 -70.78 -21.76
C THR A 12 -57.03 -69.29 -22.07
N PHE A 13 -56.04 -68.59 -22.63
CA PHE A 13 -56.30 -67.64 -23.73
C PHE A 13 -55.05 -67.27 -24.53
N LEU A 14 -55.30 -67.08 -25.82
CA LEU A 14 -54.38 -66.96 -26.95
C LEU A 14 -53.37 -65.81 -26.84
N MET A 15 -52.12 -66.09 -27.21
CA MET A 15 -51.17 -65.08 -27.68
C MET A 15 -51.30 -64.96 -29.20
N PHE A 16 -51.87 -63.87 -29.68
CA PHE A 16 -51.66 -63.39 -31.06
C PHE A 16 -50.42 -62.50 -31.08
N THR A 17 -49.57 -62.73 -32.07
CA THR A 17 -48.39 -61.93 -32.42
C THR A 17 -48.79 -60.55 -32.95
N SER A 18 -48.07 -59.49 -32.56
CA SER A 18 -47.98 -58.23 -33.32
C SER A 18 -46.68 -57.54 -32.95
N CYS A 19 -45.65 -57.72 -33.78
CA CYS A 19 -45.09 -56.72 -34.70
C CYS A 19 -44.02 -55.85 -34.06
N SER A 20 -42.79 -56.24 -34.37
CA SER A 20 -41.55 -55.48 -34.29
C SER A 20 -41.66 -54.12 -34.98
N ASN A 21 -41.23 -53.07 -34.28
CA ASN A 21 -40.60 -51.89 -34.85
C ASN A 21 -39.62 -51.38 -33.78
N ASP A 22 -38.44 -51.99 -33.75
CA ASP A 22 -37.26 -51.45 -33.06
C ASP A 22 -36.72 -50.30 -33.92
N ASP A 23 -37.24 -49.09 -33.67
CA ASP A 23 -36.50 -47.85 -33.90
C ASP A 23 -36.22 -47.26 -32.52
N ASP A 24 -35.37 -47.94 -31.74
CA ASP A 24 -34.74 -47.34 -30.57
C ASP A 24 -33.70 -46.33 -31.10
N ALA A 25 -34.17 -45.12 -31.40
CA ALA A 25 -33.28 -43.96 -31.46
C ALA A 25 -32.55 -43.93 -30.11
N ALA A 26 -31.22 -44.10 -30.13
CA ALA A 26 -30.40 -44.04 -28.94
C ALA A 26 -30.70 -42.71 -28.21
N MET A 27 -31.43 -42.80 -27.11
CA MET A 27 -31.76 -41.62 -26.31
C MET A 27 -30.44 -41.05 -25.78
N ILE A 28 -30.16 -39.78 -26.07
CA ILE A 28 -29.02 -39.07 -25.48
C ILE A 28 -29.24 -39.06 -23.96
N GLN A 29 -28.33 -39.67 -23.22
CA GLN A 29 -28.38 -39.72 -21.75
C GLN A 29 -27.26 -38.87 -21.17
N GLU A 30 -27.54 -38.17 -20.07
CA GLU A 30 -26.52 -37.46 -19.31
C GLU A 30 -25.61 -38.47 -18.59
N THR A 31 -24.30 -38.26 -18.64
CA THR A 31 -23.33 -39.10 -17.91
C THR A 31 -23.33 -38.84 -16.40
N GLY A 32 -23.85 -37.68 -15.98
CA GLY A 32 -23.79 -37.16 -14.62
C GLY A 32 -22.67 -36.14 -14.38
N GLU A 33 -21.64 -36.13 -15.23
CA GLU A 33 -20.57 -35.12 -15.19
C GLU A 33 -21.13 -33.74 -15.60
N ARG A 34 -20.88 -32.72 -14.77
CA ARG A 34 -21.32 -31.35 -15.02
C ARG A 34 -20.34 -30.33 -14.44
N LYS A 35 -20.31 -29.14 -15.04
CA LYS A 35 -19.61 -27.97 -14.54
C LYS A 35 -20.53 -26.75 -14.64
N THR A 36 -20.58 -25.95 -13.60
CA THR A 36 -21.42 -24.75 -13.51
C THR A 36 -20.55 -23.52 -13.36
N TYR A 37 -20.90 -22.46 -14.08
CA TYR A 37 -20.28 -21.14 -14.01
C TYR A 37 -21.35 -20.09 -13.72
N SER A 38 -20.97 -19.03 -13.01
CA SER A 38 -21.86 -17.91 -12.70
C SER A 38 -21.97 -16.94 -13.88
N LEU A 39 -23.17 -16.45 -14.12
CA LEU A 39 -23.47 -15.35 -15.03
C LEU A 39 -23.87 -14.13 -14.18
N MET A 40 -23.05 -13.09 -14.24
CA MET A 40 -23.23 -11.86 -13.49
C MET A 40 -24.06 -10.86 -14.28
N ALA A 41 -24.77 -10.00 -13.57
CA ALA A 41 -25.53 -8.90 -14.13
C ALA A 41 -24.65 -7.94 -14.94
N VAL A 42 -25.20 -7.41 -16.04
CA VAL A 42 -24.55 -6.36 -16.85
C VAL A 42 -25.40 -5.10 -16.87
N SER A 43 -26.44 -5.02 -17.72
CA SER A 43 -27.27 -3.81 -17.82
C SER A 43 -28.35 -3.69 -16.74
N ASP A 44 -28.75 -4.81 -16.14
CA ASP A 44 -29.80 -4.88 -15.12
C ASP A 44 -29.27 -5.63 -13.89
N PRO A 45 -29.08 -4.95 -12.74
CA PRO A 45 -28.51 -5.57 -11.55
C PRO A 45 -29.38 -6.68 -10.94
N SER A 46 -30.64 -6.82 -11.38
CA SER A 46 -31.53 -7.89 -10.93
C SER A 46 -31.38 -9.20 -11.72
N ILE A 47 -30.71 -9.18 -12.88
CA ILE A 47 -30.57 -10.34 -13.75
C ILE A 47 -29.21 -11.01 -13.52
N SER A 48 -29.22 -12.22 -12.96
CA SER A 48 -28.01 -13.03 -12.76
C SER A 48 -28.38 -14.50 -12.72
N GLY A 49 -27.40 -15.40 -12.80
CA GLY A 49 -27.69 -16.82 -12.71
C GLY A 49 -26.51 -17.70 -13.03
N MET A 50 -26.76 -18.82 -13.68
CA MET A 50 -25.78 -19.86 -13.92
C MET A 50 -25.86 -20.42 -15.34
N VAL A 51 -24.72 -20.86 -15.85
CA VAL A 51 -24.63 -21.72 -17.03
C VAL A 51 -23.99 -23.04 -16.62
N THR A 52 -24.64 -24.16 -16.98
CA THR A 52 -24.20 -25.51 -16.62
C THR A 52 -23.92 -26.33 -17.86
N PHE A 53 -22.69 -26.84 -17.99
CA PHE A 53 -22.29 -27.79 -19.01
C PHE A 53 -22.53 -29.20 -18.49
N VAL A 54 -23.17 -30.05 -19.29
CA VAL A 54 -23.49 -31.44 -18.96
C VAL A 54 -22.96 -32.35 -20.06
N LYS A 55 -22.14 -33.33 -19.69
CA LYS A 55 -21.60 -34.31 -20.63
C LYS A 55 -22.61 -35.40 -20.91
N ASN A 56 -22.83 -35.70 -22.18
CA ASN A 56 -23.74 -36.75 -22.63
C ASN A 56 -22.99 -38.03 -23.05
N THR A 57 -23.71 -39.16 -23.10
CA THR A 57 -23.17 -40.48 -23.43
C THR A 57 -22.70 -40.63 -24.87
N ASP A 58 -23.15 -39.75 -25.78
CA ASP A 58 -22.76 -39.71 -27.19
C ASP A 58 -21.60 -38.73 -27.48
N ASN A 59 -20.94 -38.24 -26.42
CA ASN A 59 -19.90 -37.20 -26.44
C ASN A 59 -20.38 -35.79 -26.84
N SER A 60 -21.67 -35.57 -27.03
CA SER A 60 -22.21 -34.21 -27.10
C SER A 60 -22.18 -33.54 -25.71
N THR A 61 -22.28 -32.21 -25.69
CA THR A 61 -22.47 -31.43 -24.47
C THR A 61 -23.81 -30.74 -24.51
N THR A 62 -24.56 -30.81 -23.41
CA THR A 62 -25.75 -30.00 -23.17
C THR A 62 -25.40 -28.82 -22.30
N VAL A 63 -25.64 -27.60 -22.78
CA VAL A 63 -25.49 -26.35 -22.03
C VAL A 63 -26.87 -25.89 -21.58
N LYS A 64 -27.05 -25.75 -20.27
CA LYS A 64 -28.27 -25.25 -19.64
C LYS A 64 -28.00 -23.88 -19.05
N VAL A 65 -28.79 -22.88 -19.41
CA VAL A 65 -28.73 -21.55 -18.80
C VAL A 65 -29.94 -21.41 -17.89
N ASP A 66 -29.72 -20.85 -16.70
CA ASP A 66 -30.74 -20.61 -15.68
C ASP A 66 -30.50 -19.22 -15.08
N LEU A 67 -31.33 -18.25 -15.44
CA LEU A 67 -31.25 -16.86 -15.01
C LEU A 67 -32.43 -16.49 -14.12
N ASP A 68 -32.13 -15.83 -13.01
CA ASP A 68 -33.10 -15.14 -12.18
C ASP A 68 -33.33 -13.70 -12.70
N GLY A 69 -34.50 -13.14 -12.39
CA GLY A 69 -34.81 -11.72 -12.66
C GLY A 69 -35.19 -11.38 -14.11
N THR A 70 -35.20 -12.36 -15.03
CA THR A 70 -35.64 -12.11 -16.41
C THR A 70 -37.14 -11.81 -16.49
N SER A 71 -37.55 -11.12 -17.56
CA SER A 71 -38.96 -10.82 -17.87
C SER A 71 -39.38 -11.46 -19.20
N SER A 72 -40.66 -11.35 -19.58
CA SER A 72 -41.15 -11.99 -20.82
C SER A 72 -40.34 -11.63 -22.06
N GLY A 73 -40.03 -12.62 -22.90
CA GLY A 73 -39.26 -12.43 -24.13
C GLY A 73 -38.33 -13.61 -24.39
N MET A 74 -37.59 -13.54 -25.48
CA MET A 74 -36.50 -14.47 -25.79
C MET A 74 -35.18 -13.70 -25.80
N HIS A 75 -34.20 -14.19 -25.04
CA HIS A 75 -32.90 -13.56 -24.86
C HIS A 75 -31.83 -14.40 -25.57
N PRO A 76 -31.29 -13.98 -26.71
CA PRO A 76 -30.22 -14.70 -27.40
C PRO A 76 -29.00 -14.88 -26.49
N ALA A 77 -28.31 -16.01 -26.60
CA ALA A 77 -27.08 -16.24 -25.86
C ALA A 77 -26.05 -16.99 -26.72
N HIS A 78 -24.78 -16.74 -26.42
CA HIS A 78 -23.67 -17.29 -27.18
C HIS A 78 -22.49 -17.60 -26.27
N ILE A 79 -21.70 -18.61 -26.63
CA ILE A 79 -20.34 -18.80 -26.13
C ILE A 79 -19.39 -18.10 -27.11
N HIS A 80 -18.57 -17.21 -26.60
CA HIS A 80 -17.56 -16.46 -27.34
C HIS A 80 -16.14 -16.96 -27.03
N ILE A 81 -15.17 -16.63 -27.89
CA ILE A 81 -13.73 -16.80 -27.61
C ILE A 81 -13.17 -15.65 -26.76
N ASN A 82 -12.03 -15.87 -26.10
CA ASN A 82 -11.33 -14.95 -25.18
C ASN A 82 -12.03 -14.77 -23.83
N THR A 83 -11.59 -13.81 -23.01
CA THR A 83 -12.29 -13.41 -21.78
C THR A 83 -13.44 -12.45 -22.09
N ALA A 84 -14.39 -12.35 -21.16
CA ALA A 84 -15.45 -11.37 -21.18
C ALA A 84 -14.94 -9.92 -21.25
N ALA A 85 -13.78 -9.63 -20.65
CA ALA A 85 -13.16 -8.31 -20.64
C ALA A 85 -12.53 -7.93 -21.99
N GLU A 86 -11.99 -8.91 -22.72
CA GLU A 86 -11.41 -8.69 -24.07
C GLU A 86 -12.47 -8.71 -25.17
N GLY A 87 -13.55 -9.46 -24.94
CA GLY A 87 -14.53 -9.77 -25.96
C GLY A 87 -13.98 -10.72 -27.03
N GLY A 88 -14.85 -11.16 -27.95
CA GLY A 88 -14.43 -12.03 -29.04
C GLY A 88 -15.56 -12.48 -29.95
N ALA A 89 -15.20 -13.20 -31.01
CA ALA A 89 -16.16 -13.79 -31.94
C ALA A 89 -17.02 -14.87 -31.27
N ILE A 90 -18.23 -15.08 -31.79
CA ILE A 90 -19.10 -16.18 -31.38
C ILE A 90 -18.46 -17.50 -31.83
N ALA A 91 -18.32 -18.43 -30.89
CA ALA A 91 -17.87 -19.79 -31.15
C ALA A 91 -19.04 -20.77 -31.27
N ILE A 92 -20.04 -20.64 -30.39
CA ILE A 92 -21.21 -21.51 -30.33
C ILE A 92 -22.45 -20.66 -30.07
N SER A 93 -23.45 -20.81 -30.93
CA SER A 93 -24.77 -20.23 -30.73
C SER A 93 -25.63 -21.09 -29.80
N LEU A 94 -26.26 -20.48 -28.81
CA LEU A 94 -27.16 -21.16 -27.88
C LEU A 94 -28.63 -20.86 -28.21
N GLU A 95 -29.50 -21.79 -27.87
CA GLU A 95 -30.94 -21.57 -27.86
C GLU A 95 -31.28 -20.37 -26.96
N PRO A 96 -32.12 -19.42 -27.42
CA PRO A 96 -32.46 -18.25 -26.63
C PRO A 96 -33.11 -18.61 -25.29
N ILE A 97 -32.76 -17.86 -24.25
CA ILE A 97 -33.34 -18.00 -22.91
C ILE A 97 -34.79 -17.51 -22.96
N ASN A 98 -35.73 -18.35 -22.51
CA ASN A 98 -37.11 -17.96 -22.34
C ASN A 98 -37.24 -17.12 -21.06
N GLY A 99 -37.37 -15.81 -21.21
CA GLY A 99 -37.35 -14.87 -20.11
C GLY A 99 -38.54 -14.97 -19.14
N ALA A 100 -39.63 -15.68 -19.50
CA ALA A 100 -40.69 -16.00 -18.54
C ALA A 100 -40.27 -17.09 -17.54
N THR A 101 -39.28 -17.91 -17.90
CA THR A 101 -38.77 -19.01 -17.07
C THR A 101 -37.33 -18.82 -16.62
N GLY A 102 -36.55 -17.96 -17.29
CA GLY A 102 -35.12 -17.83 -17.08
C GLY A 102 -34.26 -18.92 -17.73
N MET A 103 -34.87 -19.88 -18.43
CA MET A 103 -34.18 -21.12 -18.83
C MET A 103 -33.96 -21.26 -20.35
N SER A 104 -32.83 -21.85 -20.73
CA SER A 104 -32.64 -22.50 -22.05
C SER A 104 -31.78 -23.76 -21.94
N SER A 105 -31.81 -24.58 -23.00
CA SER A 105 -31.00 -25.79 -23.12
C SER A 105 -30.57 -25.99 -24.58
N THR A 106 -29.27 -26.16 -24.81
CA THR A 106 -28.69 -26.39 -26.15
C THR A 106 -27.78 -27.60 -26.12
N THR A 107 -27.93 -28.52 -27.07
CA THR A 107 -27.06 -29.71 -27.19
C THR A 107 -26.29 -29.66 -28.50
N PHE A 108 -24.97 -29.79 -28.42
CA PHE A 108 -24.07 -29.72 -29.58
C PHE A 108 -22.85 -30.62 -29.42
N SER A 109 -22.18 -30.92 -30.54
CA SER A 109 -20.90 -31.62 -30.60
C SER A 109 -19.87 -30.92 -31.51
N THR A 110 -20.27 -29.81 -32.14
CA THR A 110 -19.43 -28.96 -32.98
C THR A 110 -19.69 -27.50 -32.66
N LYS A 111 -18.70 -26.63 -32.90
CA LYS A 111 -18.86 -25.17 -32.94
C LYS A 111 -19.64 -24.75 -34.19
N ASP A 112 -19.98 -23.47 -34.27
CA ASP A 112 -20.71 -22.89 -35.40
C ASP A 112 -19.94 -22.97 -36.73
N ASP A 113 -18.60 -23.08 -36.68
CA ASP A 113 -17.74 -23.30 -37.85
C ASP A 113 -17.62 -24.79 -38.27
N GLY A 114 -18.31 -25.69 -37.57
CA GLY A 114 -18.29 -27.13 -37.80
C GLY A 114 -17.11 -27.87 -37.15
N THR A 115 -16.22 -27.18 -36.44
CA THR A 115 -15.12 -27.84 -35.71
C THR A 115 -15.67 -28.64 -34.54
N PRO A 116 -15.28 -29.93 -34.36
CA PRO A 116 -15.68 -30.71 -33.20
C PRO A 116 -15.20 -30.11 -31.88
N ILE A 117 -16.03 -30.18 -30.85
CA ILE A 117 -15.67 -29.76 -29.49
C ILE A 117 -16.28 -30.71 -28.45
N SER A 118 -15.45 -31.27 -27.56
CA SER A 118 -15.90 -32.14 -26.47
C SER A 118 -16.20 -31.36 -25.19
N TYR A 119 -16.85 -32.05 -24.24
CA TYR A 119 -17.05 -31.53 -22.89
C TYR A 119 -15.74 -31.13 -22.21
N GLU A 120 -14.72 -31.99 -22.27
CA GLU A 120 -13.40 -31.72 -21.68
C GLU A 120 -12.74 -30.50 -22.34
N GLN A 121 -12.86 -30.35 -23.66
CA GLN A 121 -12.34 -29.17 -24.36
C GLN A 121 -13.07 -27.88 -23.97
N LEU A 122 -14.36 -27.95 -23.59
CA LEU A 122 -15.11 -26.80 -23.06
C LEU A 122 -14.64 -26.38 -21.67
N LEU A 123 -14.15 -27.32 -20.85
CA LEU A 123 -13.61 -27.01 -19.52
C LEU A 123 -12.28 -26.25 -19.58
N ASP A 124 -11.52 -26.42 -20.66
CA ASP A 124 -10.26 -25.70 -20.91
C ASP A 124 -10.42 -24.57 -21.93
N PHE A 125 -11.66 -24.29 -22.36
CA PHE A 125 -11.91 -23.34 -23.44
C PHE A 125 -11.59 -21.91 -23.01
N ASN A 126 -10.85 -21.18 -23.85
CA ASN A 126 -10.68 -19.74 -23.73
C ASN A 126 -11.97 -19.03 -24.17
N GLY A 127 -12.96 -18.93 -23.29
CA GLY A 127 -14.24 -18.34 -23.65
C GLY A 127 -15.01 -17.71 -22.50
N TYR A 128 -16.13 -17.10 -22.88
CA TYR A 128 -17.11 -16.51 -21.99
C TYR A 128 -18.51 -16.64 -22.60
N VAL A 129 -19.54 -16.49 -21.78
CA VAL A 129 -20.94 -16.53 -22.19
C VAL A 129 -21.52 -15.13 -22.11
N ASN A 130 -22.26 -14.75 -23.16
CA ASN A 130 -23.07 -13.53 -23.21
C ASN A 130 -24.55 -13.89 -23.29
N VAL A 131 -25.37 -13.10 -22.62
CA VAL A 131 -26.84 -13.11 -22.78
C VAL A 131 -27.30 -11.71 -23.16
N HIS A 132 -27.96 -11.61 -24.31
CA HIS A 132 -28.42 -10.36 -24.90
C HIS A 132 -29.85 -10.03 -24.46
N LYS A 133 -30.20 -8.75 -24.47
CA LYS A 133 -31.53 -8.29 -24.08
C LYS A 133 -32.62 -8.79 -25.01
N SER A 134 -32.42 -8.77 -26.33
CA SER A 134 -33.34 -9.38 -27.30
C SER A 134 -32.68 -9.55 -28.67
N ALA A 135 -33.34 -10.24 -29.59
CA ALA A 135 -32.88 -10.34 -30.99
C ALA A 135 -32.85 -8.98 -31.72
N ASP A 136 -33.67 -8.02 -31.29
CA ASP A 136 -33.71 -6.66 -31.85
C ASP A 136 -32.71 -5.71 -31.16
N ASP A 137 -32.14 -6.12 -30.02
CA ASP A 137 -31.22 -5.34 -29.16
C ASP A 137 -30.06 -6.23 -28.68
N LEU A 138 -29.25 -6.69 -29.64
CA LEU A 138 -28.05 -7.50 -29.36
C LEU A 138 -26.91 -6.69 -28.74
N GLY A 139 -26.94 -5.35 -28.83
CA GLY A 139 -25.92 -4.50 -28.21
C GLY A 139 -26.01 -4.48 -26.68
N THR A 140 -27.21 -4.63 -26.14
CA THR A 140 -27.42 -4.63 -24.69
C THR A 140 -27.27 -6.02 -24.10
N LEU A 141 -26.27 -6.22 -23.25
CA LEU A 141 -26.07 -7.45 -22.49
C LEU A 141 -26.81 -7.38 -21.15
N ILE A 142 -27.52 -8.45 -20.80
CA ILE A 142 -28.22 -8.56 -19.52
C ILE A 142 -27.46 -9.42 -18.50
N ALA A 143 -26.72 -10.43 -18.98
CA ALA A 143 -25.87 -11.27 -18.14
C ALA A 143 -24.61 -11.72 -18.91
N GLN A 144 -23.51 -11.91 -18.20
CA GLN A 144 -22.22 -12.32 -18.77
C GLN A 144 -21.40 -13.12 -17.76
N GLY A 145 -20.59 -14.08 -18.21
CA GLY A 145 -19.66 -14.78 -17.33
C GLY A 145 -18.55 -15.51 -18.07
N ASP A 146 -17.34 -15.45 -17.53
CA ASP A 146 -16.20 -16.24 -18.02
C ASP A 146 -16.41 -17.74 -17.75
N ILE A 147 -15.95 -18.58 -18.68
CA ILE A 147 -16.05 -20.04 -18.61
C ILE A 147 -14.69 -20.70 -18.87
N GLY A 148 -14.63 -22.01 -18.64
CA GLY A 148 -13.45 -22.81 -18.94
C GLY A 148 -12.21 -22.29 -18.21
N GLN A 149 -11.12 -22.09 -18.95
CA GLN A 149 -9.86 -21.61 -18.36
C GLN A 149 -9.94 -20.15 -17.84
N ASN A 150 -10.97 -19.39 -18.25
CA ASN A 150 -11.17 -18.00 -17.85
C ASN A 150 -11.97 -17.84 -16.56
N GLU A 151 -12.51 -18.93 -16.03
CA GLU A 151 -13.27 -18.93 -14.77
C GLU A 151 -12.48 -18.19 -13.67
N LEU A 152 -13.15 -17.26 -13.00
CA LEU A 152 -12.60 -16.56 -11.84
C LEU A 152 -12.58 -17.50 -10.63
N THR A 153 -11.45 -17.55 -9.95
CA THR A 153 -11.32 -18.21 -8.66
C THR A 153 -11.79 -17.29 -7.54
N THR A 154 -11.84 -17.80 -6.30
CA THR A 154 -12.11 -16.98 -5.11
C THR A 154 -10.90 -16.18 -4.64
N MET A 155 -9.71 -16.41 -5.21
CA MET A 155 -8.49 -15.68 -4.84
C MET A 155 -8.54 -14.29 -5.44
N SER A 156 -8.56 -13.29 -4.56
CA SER A 156 -8.48 -11.89 -4.97
C SER A 156 -7.70 -11.05 -3.95
N LYS A 157 -7.17 -9.93 -4.43
CA LYS A 157 -6.48 -8.91 -3.63
C LYS A 157 -6.99 -7.55 -4.07
N THR A 158 -7.24 -6.67 -3.10
CA THR A 158 -7.70 -5.30 -3.35
C THR A 158 -6.65 -4.32 -2.89
N TYR A 159 -6.37 -3.32 -3.72
CA TYR A 159 -5.47 -2.21 -3.45
C TYR A 159 -6.26 -0.90 -3.44
N ALA A 160 -6.04 -0.07 -2.42
CA ALA A 160 -6.69 1.24 -2.33
C ALA A 160 -6.09 2.21 -3.34
N LEU A 161 -6.95 3.00 -4.00
CA LEU A 161 -6.57 4.10 -4.87
C LEU A 161 -6.98 5.40 -4.17
N GLY A 162 -5.97 6.12 -3.66
CA GLY A 162 -6.15 7.41 -2.99
C GLY A 162 -6.36 8.54 -3.99
N SER A 163 -7.06 9.58 -3.54
CA SER A 163 -7.30 10.79 -4.32
C SER A 163 -6.02 11.56 -4.64
N LYS A 164 -6.01 12.25 -5.78
CA LYS A 164 -4.94 13.16 -6.19
C LYS A 164 -5.47 14.56 -6.48
N SER A 165 -5.78 14.90 -7.74
CA SER A 165 -6.22 16.25 -8.10
C SER A 165 -7.61 16.63 -7.56
N ASP A 166 -8.43 15.64 -7.22
CA ASP A 166 -9.78 15.82 -6.69
C ASP A 166 -9.97 14.96 -5.43
N PRO A 167 -10.18 15.56 -4.24
CA PRO A 167 -10.34 14.82 -3.00
C PRO A 167 -11.61 13.95 -2.95
N SER A 168 -12.57 14.16 -3.86
CA SER A 168 -13.79 13.35 -3.96
C SER A 168 -13.62 12.07 -4.79
N ILE A 169 -12.52 11.95 -5.54
CA ILE A 169 -12.25 10.78 -6.38
C ILE A 169 -11.34 9.81 -5.64
N MET A 170 -11.86 8.65 -5.26
CA MET A 170 -11.12 7.58 -4.61
C MET A 170 -11.79 6.23 -4.86
N GLY A 171 -11.09 5.13 -4.58
CA GLY A 171 -11.69 3.80 -4.69
C GLY A 171 -10.65 2.70 -4.60
N ASP A 172 -10.82 1.66 -5.41
CA ASP A 172 -9.99 0.47 -5.33
C ASP A 172 -9.72 -0.21 -6.68
N ALA A 173 -8.63 -0.96 -6.71
CA ALA A 173 -8.30 -1.89 -7.77
C ALA A 173 -8.31 -3.32 -7.20
N LYS A 174 -9.22 -4.16 -7.71
CA LYS A 174 -9.37 -5.56 -7.31
C LYS A 174 -8.77 -6.49 -8.35
N PHE A 175 -7.79 -7.28 -7.94
CA PHE A 175 -7.13 -8.29 -8.76
C PHE A 175 -7.74 -9.64 -8.42
N THR A 176 -8.32 -10.34 -9.40
CA THR A 176 -8.94 -11.66 -9.22
C THR A 176 -8.24 -12.69 -10.11
N LYS A 177 -7.79 -13.80 -9.52
CA LYS A 177 -7.08 -14.87 -10.24
C LYS A 177 -8.05 -15.71 -11.07
N ARG A 178 -7.71 -15.94 -12.34
CA ARG A 178 -8.38 -16.92 -13.21
C ARG A 178 -7.80 -18.33 -13.03
N VAL A 179 -8.56 -19.34 -13.42
CA VAL A 179 -8.13 -20.75 -13.38
C VAL A 179 -6.83 -20.97 -14.18
N ASN A 180 -6.64 -20.27 -15.30
CA ASN A 180 -5.40 -20.30 -16.08
C ASN A 180 -4.21 -19.55 -15.45
N GLY A 181 -4.36 -19.00 -14.24
CA GLY A 181 -3.31 -18.30 -13.51
C GLY A 181 -3.13 -16.83 -13.88
N THR A 182 -3.87 -16.30 -14.85
CA THR A 182 -3.87 -14.87 -15.23
C THR A 182 -4.79 -14.03 -14.33
N THR A 183 -4.82 -12.71 -14.53
CA THR A 183 -5.51 -11.77 -13.64
C THR A 183 -6.63 -11.01 -14.33
N LEU A 184 -7.79 -10.89 -13.69
CA LEU A 184 -8.75 -9.81 -13.93
C LEU A 184 -8.40 -8.65 -13.00
N ILE A 185 -8.21 -7.46 -13.55
CA ILE A 185 -8.17 -6.23 -12.77
C ILE A 185 -9.48 -5.50 -12.98
N GLU A 186 -10.21 -5.28 -11.89
CA GLU A 186 -11.40 -4.43 -11.85
C GLU A 186 -11.05 -3.17 -11.06
N ILE A 187 -11.23 -2.00 -11.66
CA ILE A 187 -11.03 -0.70 -10.99
C ILE A 187 -12.41 -0.11 -10.75
N MET A 188 -12.62 0.40 -9.54
CA MET A 188 -13.83 1.10 -9.14
C MET A 188 -13.44 2.41 -8.47
N LEU A 189 -13.87 3.53 -9.04
CA LEU A 189 -13.69 4.87 -8.47
C LEU A 189 -15.04 5.54 -8.24
N GLU A 190 -15.21 6.11 -7.06
CA GLU A 190 -16.30 7.02 -6.75
C GLU A 190 -15.95 8.45 -7.18
N GLY A 191 -16.95 9.32 -7.32
CA GLY A 191 -16.73 10.75 -7.61
C GLY A 191 -16.37 11.10 -9.06
N THR A 192 -16.36 10.13 -9.97
CA THR A 192 -16.15 10.36 -11.41
C THR A 192 -17.39 10.97 -12.09
N SER A 193 -17.20 11.55 -13.29
CA SER A 193 -18.26 12.27 -14.02
C SER A 193 -18.65 11.58 -15.32
N ALA A 194 -19.95 11.52 -15.58
CA ALA A 194 -20.48 10.89 -16.79
C ALA A 194 -20.02 11.61 -18.07
N GLY A 195 -19.53 10.82 -19.03
CA GLY A 195 -18.96 11.32 -20.30
C GLY A 195 -17.44 11.43 -20.28
N ASP A 196 -16.80 11.29 -19.11
CA ASP A 196 -15.35 11.21 -19.01
C ASP A 196 -14.86 9.78 -19.25
N GLU A 197 -13.66 9.66 -19.82
CA GLU A 197 -12.90 8.41 -19.89
C GLU A 197 -11.52 8.66 -19.28
N HIS A 198 -11.13 7.79 -18.33
CA HIS A 198 -9.93 7.94 -17.56
C HIS A 198 -8.93 6.83 -17.90
N PRO A 199 -7.87 7.11 -18.68
CA PRO A 199 -6.79 6.16 -18.91
C PRO A 199 -6.12 5.78 -17.59
N GLY A 200 -5.65 4.55 -17.48
CA GLY A 200 -4.94 4.08 -16.30
C GLY A 200 -3.89 3.04 -16.62
N HIS A 201 -2.90 2.95 -15.74
CA HIS A 201 -1.72 2.11 -15.94
C HIS A 201 -1.23 1.50 -14.62
N ILE A 202 -0.60 0.33 -14.70
CA ILE A 202 0.42 -0.09 -13.73
C ILE A 202 1.77 0.38 -14.27
N HIS A 203 2.54 1.07 -13.43
CA HIS A 203 3.93 1.44 -13.68
C HIS A 203 4.87 0.59 -12.83
N MET A 204 6.13 0.46 -13.25
CA MET A 204 7.19 -0.14 -12.44
C MET A 204 7.77 0.83 -11.40
N ASN A 205 8.44 0.30 -10.36
CA ASN A 205 8.99 1.00 -9.19
C ASN A 205 7.89 1.58 -8.27
N THR A 206 8.28 2.45 -7.32
CA THR A 206 7.32 3.20 -6.50
C THR A 206 6.79 4.43 -7.23
N ALA A 207 5.62 4.94 -6.80
CA ALA A 207 5.06 6.18 -7.34
C ALA A 207 5.99 7.40 -7.17
N ALA A 208 6.84 7.41 -6.14
CA ALA A 208 7.79 8.48 -5.87
C ALA A 208 8.98 8.46 -6.84
N GLU A 209 9.43 7.28 -7.26
CA GLU A 209 10.53 7.11 -8.22
C GLU A 209 10.04 7.21 -9.67
N GLY A 210 8.78 6.85 -9.92
CA GLY A 210 8.22 6.70 -11.24
C GLY A 210 8.76 5.48 -11.99
N GLY A 211 8.25 5.24 -13.20
CA GLY A 211 8.75 4.15 -14.04
C GLY A 211 7.95 3.97 -15.32
N ASP A 212 8.45 3.07 -16.18
CA ASP A 212 7.77 2.71 -17.42
C ASP A 212 6.43 2.01 -17.15
N ILE A 213 5.53 2.10 -18.13
CA ILE A 213 4.23 1.42 -18.09
C ILE A 213 4.45 -0.08 -18.24
N ALA A 214 3.97 -0.83 -17.24
CA ALA A 214 3.98 -2.29 -17.20
C ALA A 214 2.66 -2.88 -17.73
N VAL A 215 1.52 -2.25 -17.41
CA VAL A 215 0.18 -2.67 -17.87
C VAL A 215 -0.62 -1.43 -18.23
N THR A 216 -1.30 -1.45 -19.38
CA THR A 216 -2.31 -0.45 -19.74
C THR A 216 -3.70 -1.01 -19.48
N PHE A 217 -4.52 -0.25 -18.77
CA PHE A 217 -5.91 -0.61 -18.52
C PHE A 217 -6.81 -0.19 -19.66
N THR A 218 -7.94 -0.90 -19.80
CA THR A 218 -9.12 -0.33 -20.44
C THR A 218 -9.45 1.00 -19.73
N PRO A 219 -9.69 2.11 -20.45
CA PRO A 219 -10.08 3.36 -19.81
C PRO A 219 -11.27 3.17 -18.89
N LEU A 220 -11.22 3.80 -17.71
CA LEU A 220 -12.30 3.78 -16.75
C LEU A 220 -13.42 4.71 -17.22
N ASP A 221 -14.62 4.16 -17.29
CA ASP A 221 -15.84 4.88 -17.71
C ASP A 221 -16.27 5.78 -16.55
N GLY A 222 -16.28 7.11 -16.77
CA GLY A 222 -16.60 8.08 -15.73
C GLY A 222 -18.07 8.13 -15.31
N ALA A 223 -18.99 7.52 -16.08
CA ALA A 223 -20.40 7.41 -15.67
C ALA A 223 -20.60 6.28 -14.65
N THR A 224 -19.87 5.18 -14.82
CA THR A 224 -19.96 4.01 -13.93
C THR A 224 -18.87 3.99 -12.86
N GLY A 225 -17.78 4.72 -13.07
CA GLY A 225 -16.57 4.64 -12.25
C GLY A 225 -15.81 3.33 -12.42
N MET A 226 -16.09 2.52 -13.45
CA MET A 226 -15.58 1.16 -13.54
C MET A 226 -14.67 0.93 -14.76
N SER A 227 -13.66 0.08 -14.58
CA SER A 227 -12.87 -0.53 -15.66
C SER A 227 -12.64 -2.02 -15.39
N LYS A 228 -12.53 -2.82 -16.44
CA LYS A 228 -12.10 -4.23 -16.39
C LYS A 228 -11.01 -4.49 -17.41
N THR A 229 -9.91 -5.09 -16.96
CA THR A 229 -8.75 -5.42 -17.81
C THR A 229 -8.26 -6.84 -17.54
N GLN A 230 -8.09 -7.62 -18.60
CA GLN A 230 -7.40 -8.92 -18.54
C GLN A 230 -5.89 -8.70 -18.59
N VAL A 231 -5.13 -9.32 -17.69
CA VAL A 231 -3.67 -9.24 -17.65
C VAL A 231 -3.06 -10.63 -17.67
N ALA A 232 -2.32 -10.91 -18.73
CA ALA A 232 -1.50 -12.12 -18.90
C ALA A 232 -0.06 -11.81 -19.35
N MET A 233 0.21 -10.54 -19.68
CA MET A 233 1.47 -10.09 -20.27
C MET A 233 1.68 -8.61 -19.91
N LEU A 234 2.94 -8.24 -19.72
CA LEU A 234 3.39 -6.86 -19.56
C LEU A 234 3.52 -6.17 -20.93
N ALA A 235 3.63 -4.84 -20.91
CA ALA A 235 3.75 -4.03 -22.12
C ALA A 235 4.98 -4.37 -22.98
N ASP A 236 6.03 -4.96 -22.39
CA ASP A 236 7.24 -5.40 -23.08
C ASP A 236 7.12 -6.81 -23.72
N GLY A 237 5.98 -7.48 -23.56
CA GLY A 237 5.74 -8.82 -24.06
C GLY A 237 6.06 -9.95 -23.07
N THR A 238 6.54 -9.62 -21.87
CA THR A 238 6.83 -10.61 -20.83
C THR A 238 5.54 -11.17 -20.25
N ALA A 239 5.37 -12.49 -20.25
CA ALA A 239 4.22 -13.12 -19.60
C ALA A 239 4.25 -12.88 -18.08
N ILE A 240 3.09 -12.64 -17.48
CA ILE A 240 2.96 -12.43 -16.03
C ILE A 240 1.72 -13.14 -15.49
N SER A 241 1.91 -13.92 -14.42
CA SER A 241 0.83 -14.58 -13.68
C SER A 241 0.26 -13.68 -12.58
N TYR A 242 -0.86 -14.09 -12.01
CA TYR A 242 -1.46 -13.45 -10.84
C TYR A 242 -0.49 -13.40 -9.65
N ASP A 243 0.17 -14.51 -9.35
CA ASP A 243 1.06 -14.59 -8.18
C ASP A 243 2.27 -13.67 -8.38
N GLU A 244 2.85 -13.63 -9.60
CA GLU A 244 3.94 -12.69 -9.94
C GLU A 244 3.49 -11.23 -9.93
N LEU A 245 2.24 -10.94 -10.32
CA LEU A 245 1.70 -9.57 -10.28
C LEU A 245 1.46 -9.08 -8.84
N LEU A 246 1.13 -9.98 -7.91
CA LEU A 246 1.06 -9.65 -6.47
C LEU A 246 2.43 -9.38 -5.85
N ASP A 247 3.51 -9.87 -6.47
CA ASP A 247 4.88 -9.58 -6.05
C ASP A 247 5.53 -8.51 -6.95
N TYR A 248 4.76 -7.82 -7.80
CA TYR A 248 5.31 -6.83 -8.71
C TYR A 248 5.72 -5.55 -7.95
N ASN A 249 6.89 -5.00 -8.27
CA ASN A 249 7.30 -3.67 -7.83
C ASN A 249 6.62 -2.64 -8.73
N GLY A 250 5.40 -2.22 -8.36
CA GLY A 250 4.66 -1.25 -9.15
C GLY A 250 3.64 -0.43 -8.38
N TYR A 251 3.01 0.48 -9.10
CA TYR A 251 1.94 1.34 -8.62
C TYR A 251 0.95 1.62 -9.76
N ILE A 252 -0.28 1.95 -9.39
CA ILE A 252 -1.36 2.31 -10.29
C ILE A 252 -1.47 3.83 -10.37
N ASN A 253 -1.60 4.34 -11.59
CA ASN A 253 -2.02 5.71 -11.89
C ASN A 253 -3.33 5.69 -12.67
N ILE A 254 -4.26 6.57 -12.29
CA ILE A 254 -5.45 6.91 -13.08
C ILE A 254 -5.37 8.38 -13.47
N HIS A 255 -5.40 8.63 -14.77
CA HIS A 255 -5.25 9.96 -15.36
C HIS A 255 -6.61 10.63 -15.55
N LYS A 256 -6.61 11.96 -15.57
CA LYS A 256 -7.82 12.75 -15.74
C LYS A 256 -8.48 12.53 -17.10
N SER A 257 -7.70 12.52 -18.19
CA SER A 257 -8.21 12.17 -19.52
C SER A 257 -7.07 11.84 -20.48
N ALA A 258 -7.38 11.33 -21.67
CA ALA A 258 -6.39 11.11 -22.72
C ALA A 258 -5.69 12.40 -23.19
N ASP A 259 -6.36 13.56 -23.07
CA ASP A 259 -5.80 14.87 -23.43
C ASP A 259 -5.03 15.53 -22.26
N ASP A 260 -5.15 15.00 -21.04
CA ASP A 260 -4.57 15.54 -19.79
C ASP A 260 -3.96 14.41 -18.95
N LEU A 261 -2.98 13.70 -19.52
CA LEU A 261 -2.27 12.60 -18.85
C LEU A 261 -1.37 13.09 -17.70
N GLY A 262 -1.01 14.37 -17.65
CA GLY A 262 -0.20 14.93 -16.55
C GLY A 262 -0.97 15.04 -15.24
N THR A 263 -2.29 15.15 -15.31
CA THR A 263 -3.14 15.26 -14.12
C THR A 263 -3.61 13.88 -13.67
N LEU A 264 -3.20 13.46 -12.47
CA LEU A 264 -3.67 12.23 -11.83
C LEU A 264 -4.91 12.51 -11.00
N ILE A 265 -5.93 11.64 -11.13
CA ILE A 265 -7.15 11.69 -10.30
C ILE A 265 -7.11 10.69 -9.15
N ALA A 266 -6.46 9.54 -9.35
CA ALA A 266 -6.25 8.54 -8.32
C ALA A 266 -4.92 7.81 -8.51
N GLN A 267 -4.33 7.33 -7.41
CA GLN A 267 -3.08 6.56 -7.41
C GLN A 267 -3.05 5.58 -6.24
N GLY A 268 -2.40 4.43 -6.40
CA GLY A 268 -2.18 3.49 -5.31
C GLY A 268 -1.04 2.53 -5.57
N ASP A 269 -0.31 2.17 -4.52
CA ASP A 269 0.76 1.18 -4.60
C ASP A 269 0.19 -0.24 -4.72
N ILE A 270 0.91 -1.11 -5.44
CA ILE A 270 0.57 -2.54 -5.56
C ILE A 270 1.76 -3.42 -5.22
N GLY A 271 1.48 -4.71 -5.03
CA GLY A 271 2.46 -5.75 -4.80
C GLY A 271 3.52 -5.40 -3.75
N GLN A 272 4.80 -5.43 -4.13
CA GLN A 272 5.92 -5.15 -3.23
C GLN A 272 5.85 -3.75 -2.58
N ASN A 273 5.20 -2.80 -3.25
CA ASN A 273 5.08 -1.45 -2.77
C ASN A 273 3.90 -1.25 -1.83
N GLU A 274 3.01 -2.23 -1.65
CA GLU A 274 1.89 -2.06 -0.72
C GLU A 274 2.39 -1.61 0.66
N LEU A 275 1.77 -0.57 1.22
CA LEU A 275 2.08 -0.11 2.58
C LEU A 275 1.48 -1.08 3.59
N THR A 276 2.28 -1.46 4.57
CA THR A 276 1.80 -2.19 5.75
C THR A 276 1.18 -1.22 6.76
N THR A 277 0.57 -1.75 7.81
CA THR A 277 0.09 -0.94 8.94
C THR A 277 1.20 -0.53 9.92
N MET A 278 2.44 -0.98 9.70
CA MET A 278 3.57 -0.62 10.56
C MET A 278 4.10 0.75 10.17
N SER A 279 3.99 1.70 11.10
CA SER A 279 4.54 3.04 10.94
C SER A 279 5.09 3.58 12.25
N LYS A 280 6.04 4.52 12.14
CA LYS A 280 6.60 5.30 13.26
C LYS A 280 6.61 6.77 12.87
N THR A 281 6.26 7.65 13.80
CA THR A 281 6.26 9.10 13.58
C THR A 281 7.27 9.75 14.50
N TYR A 282 8.08 10.65 13.97
CA TYR A 282 9.05 11.46 14.67
C TYR A 282 8.67 12.92 14.59
N ALA A 283 8.70 13.63 15.73
CA ALA A 283 8.38 15.06 15.76
C ALA A 283 9.52 15.89 15.17
N LEU A 284 9.18 16.87 14.34
CA LEU A 284 10.10 17.87 13.82
C LEU A 284 9.81 19.21 14.49
N GLY A 285 10.70 19.58 15.42
CA GLY A 285 10.61 20.83 16.17
C GLY A 285 11.08 22.03 15.34
N SER A 286 10.51 23.20 15.65
CA SER A 286 10.86 24.46 15.00
C SER A 286 12.30 24.89 15.25
N LYS A 287 12.89 25.58 14.25
CA LYS A 287 14.23 26.19 14.35
C LYS A 287 14.17 27.69 14.08
N SER A 288 14.49 28.15 12.86
CA SER A 288 14.56 29.59 12.57
C SER A 288 13.21 30.31 12.63
N ASP A 289 12.11 29.58 12.49
CA ASP A 289 10.74 30.09 12.57
C ASP A 289 9.92 29.27 13.56
N PRO A 290 9.44 29.86 14.67
CA PRO A 290 8.66 29.13 15.68
C PRO A 290 7.29 28.66 15.19
N SER A 291 6.80 29.15 14.04
CA SER A 291 5.55 28.70 13.43
C SER A 291 5.70 27.49 12.53
N ILE A 292 6.94 27.08 12.19
CA ILE A 292 7.21 25.91 11.34
C ILE A 292 7.53 24.70 12.21
N MET A 293 6.64 23.73 12.24
CA MET A 293 6.81 22.47 12.97
C MET A 293 5.94 21.38 12.34
N GLY A 294 6.20 20.13 12.68
CA GLY A 294 5.37 19.02 12.21
C GLY A 294 6.00 17.68 12.51
N ASP A 295 5.90 16.75 11.57
CA ASP A 295 6.33 15.37 11.77
C ASP A 295 6.90 14.71 10.51
N ALA A 296 7.71 13.69 10.74
CA ALA A 296 8.14 12.74 9.73
C ALA A 296 7.59 11.35 10.08
N LYS A 297 6.75 10.81 9.21
CA LYS A 297 6.13 9.49 9.35
C LYS A 297 6.80 8.49 8.44
N PHE A 298 7.34 7.43 9.02
CA PHE A 298 7.97 6.32 8.33
C PHE A 298 6.95 5.19 8.27
N THR A 299 6.64 4.68 7.08
CA THR A 299 5.70 3.57 6.88
C THR A 299 6.41 2.43 6.15
N LYS A 300 6.33 1.22 6.69
CA LYS A 300 6.96 0.02 6.13
C LYS A 300 6.18 -0.48 4.92
N ARG A 301 6.85 -0.69 3.79
CA ARG A 301 6.32 -1.40 2.61
C ARG A 301 6.44 -2.92 2.78
N VAL A 302 5.64 -3.67 2.03
CA VAL A 302 5.66 -5.14 2.04
C VAL A 302 7.06 -5.71 1.75
N ASN A 303 7.83 -5.07 0.86
CA ASN A 303 9.21 -5.47 0.58
C ASN A 303 10.24 -5.09 1.67
N GLY A 304 9.80 -4.52 2.81
CA GLY A 304 10.66 -4.17 3.94
C GLY A 304 11.35 -2.81 3.86
N THR A 305 11.18 -2.07 2.75
CA THR A 305 11.68 -0.69 2.59
C THR A 305 10.75 0.33 3.24
N THR A 306 11.16 1.61 3.28
CA THR A 306 10.43 2.66 3.98
C THR A 306 9.90 3.72 3.02
N LEU A 307 8.63 4.07 3.14
CA LEU A 307 8.10 5.34 2.65
C LEU A 307 8.17 6.37 3.79
N ILE A 308 8.85 7.49 3.56
CA ILE A 308 8.92 8.61 4.50
C ILE A 308 8.02 9.73 3.99
N GLU A 309 7.05 10.12 4.80
CA GLU A 309 6.17 11.26 4.57
C GLU A 309 6.51 12.34 5.58
N ILE A 310 6.85 13.55 5.12
CA ILE A 310 7.11 14.70 5.98
C ILE A 310 5.95 15.67 5.82
N MET A 311 5.42 16.15 6.93
CA MET A 311 4.38 17.17 6.98
C MET A 311 4.83 18.28 7.93
N LEU A 312 4.94 19.51 7.41
CA LEU A 312 5.21 20.70 8.19
C LEU A 312 4.06 21.69 8.04
N GLU A 313 3.65 22.27 9.15
CA GLU A 313 2.76 23.42 9.18
C GLU A 313 3.58 24.72 9.08
N GLY A 314 2.94 25.83 8.67
CA GLY A 314 3.57 27.16 8.67
C GLY A 314 4.52 27.45 7.51
N THR A 315 4.65 26.55 6.53
CA THR A 315 5.46 26.78 5.32
C THR A 315 4.83 27.81 4.38
N THR A 316 5.62 28.36 3.46
CA THR A 316 5.17 29.41 2.53
C THR A 316 5.01 28.87 1.11
N ALA A 317 3.87 29.12 0.48
CA ALA A 317 3.59 28.68 -0.88
C ALA A 317 4.58 29.26 -1.90
N GLY A 318 5.12 28.38 -2.76
CA GLY A 318 6.15 28.72 -3.74
C GLY A 318 7.57 28.46 -3.28
N ASP A 319 7.79 28.18 -2.00
CA ASP A 319 9.09 27.73 -1.49
C ASP A 319 9.24 26.21 -1.68
N GLU A 320 10.49 25.77 -1.80
CA GLU A 320 10.89 24.36 -1.72
C GLU A 320 11.94 24.22 -0.62
N HIS A 321 11.73 23.24 0.26
CA HIS A 321 12.57 23.04 1.44
C HIS A 321 13.32 21.71 1.34
N PRO A 322 14.62 21.70 0.99
CA PRO A 322 15.44 20.49 1.01
C PRO A 322 15.50 19.89 2.41
N GLY A 323 15.58 18.57 2.50
CA GLY A 323 15.69 17.88 3.78
C GLY A 323 16.52 16.61 3.70
N HIS A 324 17.06 16.21 4.85
CA HIS A 324 17.98 15.08 4.94
C HIS A 324 17.80 14.31 6.25
N ILE A 325 18.12 13.01 6.23
CA ILE A 325 18.59 12.28 7.41
C ILE A 325 20.11 12.38 7.44
N HIS A 326 20.66 12.74 8.58
CA HIS A 326 22.10 12.74 8.87
C HIS A 326 22.46 11.62 9.85
N MET A 327 23.72 11.20 9.83
CA MET A 327 24.33 10.30 10.83
C MET A 327 24.56 11.02 12.17
N ASN A 328 24.68 10.25 13.26
CA ASN A 328 24.94 10.70 14.64
C ASN A 328 23.79 11.54 15.23
N THR A 329 24.04 12.23 16.34
CA THR A 329 23.09 13.20 16.90
C THR A 329 23.18 14.57 16.24
N ALA A 330 22.11 15.36 16.31
CA ALA A 330 22.10 16.74 15.82
C ALA A 330 23.16 17.64 16.50
N ALA A 331 23.57 17.32 17.73
CA ALA A 331 24.58 18.07 18.49
C ALA A 331 26.01 17.79 18.02
N GLU A 332 26.26 16.60 17.48
CA GLU A 332 27.55 16.19 16.93
C GLU A 332 27.64 16.49 15.43
N GLY A 333 26.50 16.47 14.75
CA GLY A 333 26.39 16.54 13.31
C GLY A 333 26.86 15.24 12.64
N GLY A 334 26.72 15.18 11.32
CA GLY A 334 27.17 14.02 10.56
C GLY A 334 26.91 14.15 9.07
N ASP A 335 27.48 13.21 8.32
CA ASP A 335 27.26 13.10 6.90
C ASP A 335 25.79 12.80 6.58
N ILE A 336 25.36 13.16 5.37
CA ILE A 336 24.00 12.88 4.90
C ILE A 336 23.87 11.38 4.63
N ALA A 337 22.90 10.76 5.27
CA ALA A 337 22.53 9.36 5.10
C ALA A 337 21.40 9.18 4.09
N VAL A 338 20.41 10.07 4.08
CA VAL A 338 19.28 10.05 3.13
C VAL A 338 18.98 11.48 2.69
N THR A 339 18.75 11.69 1.40
CA THR A 339 18.22 12.94 0.86
C THR A 339 16.75 12.78 0.55
N PHE A 340 15.92 13.69 1.05
CA PHE A 340 14.49 13.70 0.75
C PHE A 340 14.19 14.42 -0.57
N THR A 341 13.06 14.06 -1.17
CA THR A 341 12.36 14.95 -2.09
C THR A 341 12.14 16.29 -1.37
N PRO A 342 12.45 17.46 -1.97
CA PRO A 342 12.18 18.74 -1.35
C PRO A 342 10.71 18.88 -0.94
N LEU A 343 10.48 19.41 0.25
CA LEU A 343 9.15 19.64 0.78
C LEU A 343 8.51 20.86 0.10
N ASP A 344 7.33 20.66 -0.47
CA ASP A 344 6.57 21.69 -1.17
C ASP A 344 6.01 22.67 -0.14
N GLY A 345 6.40 23.94 -0.21
CA GLY A 345 6.02 24.94 0.77
C GLY A 345 4.53 25.34 0.73
N ALA A 346 3.80 25.05 -0.34
CA ALA A 346 2.36 25.32 -0.42
C ALA A 346 1.54 24.25 0.31
N THR A 347 1.98 23.00 0.24
CA THR A 347 1.31 21.88 0.91
C THR A 347 1.91 21.53 2.26
N GLY A 348 3.17 21.93 2.50
CA GLY A 348 3.95 21.51 3.65
C GLY A 348 4.35 20.04 3.60
N MET A 349 4.26 19.37 2.44
CA MET A 349 4.42 17.92 2.34
C MET A 349 5.61 17.50 1.47
N SER A 350 6.23 16.37 1.85
CA SER A 350 7.18 15.62 1.03
C SER A 350 6.93 14.12 1.18
N THR A 351 7.22 13.36 0.13
CA THR A 351 7.23 11.89 0.16
C THR A 351 8.52 11.38 -0.47
N THR A 352 9.23 10.49 0.22
CA THR A 352 10.50 9.91 -0.23
C THR A 352 10.50 8.41 0.01
N GLN A 353 10.85 7.64 -1.03
CA GLN A 353 11.13 6.21 -0.91
C GLN A 353 12.58 6.00 -0.43
N VAL A 354 12.77 5.17 0.59
CA VAL A 354 14.09 4.85 1.15
C VAL A 354 14.31 3.34 1.15
N ALA A 355 15.27 2.90 0.35
CA ALA A 355 15.78 1.52 0.31
C ALA A 355 17.31 1.44 0.42
N MET A 356 18.00 2.57 0.27
CA MET A 356 19.45 2.69 0.34
C MET A 356 19.83 4.02 0.98
N LEU A 357 20.98 4.05 1.65
CA LEU A 357 21.67 5.24 2.10
C LEU A 357 22.41 5.92 0.94
N ALA A 358 22.86 7.16 1.16
CA ALA A 358 23.59 7.96 0.19
C ALA A 358 24.91 7.32 -0.27
N ASP A 359 25.51 6.43 0.53
CA ASP A 359 26.71 5.68 0.19
C ASP A 359 26.43 4.39 -0.63
N GLY A 360 25.16 4.09 -0.89
CA GLY A 360 24.69 2.90 -1.61
C GLY A 360 24.44 1.68 -0.73
N THR A 361 24.63 1.78 0.59
CA THR A 361 24.29 0.71 1.54
C THR A 361 22.78 0.52 1.58
N ALA A 362 22.30 -0.71 1.37
CA ALA A 362 20.88 -1.02 1.52
C ALA A 362 20.43 -0.85 2.99
N ILE A 363 19.23 -0.31 3.19
CA ILE A 363 18.66 -0.14 4.53
C ILE A 363 17.17 -0.50 4.51
N THR A 364 16.76 -1.27 5.51
CA THR A 364 15.37 -1.66 5.74
C THR A 364 14.66 -0.71 6.69
N TYR A 365 13.33 -0.81 6.75
CA TYR A 365 12.52 -0.10 7.75
C TYR A 365 12.97 -0.39 9.17
N ASP A 366 13.19 -1.66 9.51
CA ASP A 366 13.53 -2.06 10.88
C ASP A 366 14.93 -1.50 11.27
N GLU A 367 15.89 -1.51 10.35
CA GLU A 367 17.22 -0.89 10.56
C GLU A 367 17.13 0.64 10.67
N LEU A 368 16.24 1.29 9.91
CA LEU A 368 16.07 2.74 9.96
C LEU A 368 15.45 3.19 11.30
N LEU A 369 14.66 2.35 11.97
CA LEU A 369 14.15 2.62 13.32
C LEU A 369 15.21 2.48 14.42
N GLU A 370 16.32 1.81 14.13
CA GLU A 370 17.47 1.69 15.03
C GLU A 370 18.63 2.58 14.55
N PHE A 371 18.37 3.50 13.63
CA PHE A 371 19.41 4.33 13.06
C PHE A 371 19.90 5.39 14.04
N ASP A 372 21.21 5.56 14.14
CA ASP A 372 21.81 6.71 14.81
C ASP A 372 21.79 7.90 13.85
N GLY A 373 20.71 8.67 13.91
CA GLY A 373 20.54 9.81 13.03
C GLY A 373 19.53 10.84 13.50
N TYR A 374 19.43 11.91 12.70
CA TYR A 374 18.49 13.00 12.90
C TYR A 374 18.08 13.61 11.55
N ILE A 375 16.91 14.25 11.53
CA ILE A 375 16.35 14.92 10.37
C ILE A 375 16.63 16.42 10.46
N ASN A 376 17.06 17.00 9.34
CA ASN A 376 17.12 18.44 9.11
C ASN A 376 16.23 18.83 7.93
N ILE A 377 15.48 19.92 8.08
CA ILE A 377 14.79 20.59 6.98
C ILE A 377 15.35 22.01 6.85
N HIS A 378 15.83 22.33 5.66
CA HIS A 378 16.49 23.59 5.33
C HIS A 378 15.49 24.62 4.79
N LYS A 379 15.81 25.90 4.94
CA LYS A 379 14.98 26.99 4.47
C LYS A 379 14.83 27.01 2.95
N SER A 380 15.91 26.83 2.19
CA SER A 380 15.86 26.70 0.74
C SER A 380 17.17 26.12 0.19
N ALA A 381 17.20 25.76 -1.10
CA ALA A 381 18.42 25.33 -1.77
C ALA A 381 19.52 26.42 -1.81
N ASP A 382 19.14 27.70 -1.79
CA ASP A 382 20.07 28.84 -1.75
C ASP A 382 20.54 29.18 -0.33
N ASP A 383 19.87 28.66 0.71
CA ASP A 383 20.11 28.95 2.13
C ASP A 383 20.07 27.65 2.96
N LEU A 384 20.96 26.71 2.63
CA LEU A 384 21.10 25.44 3.36
C LEU A 384 21.63 25.61 4.79
N GLY A 385 22.22 26.76 5.13
CA GLY A 385 22.70 27.04 6.49
C GLY A 385 21.57 27.30 7.49
N THR A 386 20.40 27.74 7.00
CA THR A 386 19.26 28.05 7.85
C THR A 386 18.32 26.84 7.93
N LEU A 387 18.17 26.28 9.14
CA LEU A 387 17.21 25.20 9.41
C LEU A 387 15.86 25.76 9.82
N ILE A 388 14.78 25.20 9.27
CA ILE A 388 13.40 25.55 9.63
C ILE A 388 12.78 24.52 10.59
N ALA A 389 13.17 23.25 10.46
CA ALA A 389 12.73 22.18 11.36
C ALA A 389 13.84 21.13 11.54
N GLN A 390 13.84 20.45 12.69
CA GLN A 390 14.78 19.36 13.01
C GLN A 390 14.14 18.38 13.99
N GLY A 391 14.49 17.10 13.90
CA GLY A 391 14.06 16.09 14.88
C GLY A 391 15.00 14.90 14.93
N ASP A 392 15.17 14.33 16.12
CA ASP A 392 15.94 13.10 16.30
C ASP A 392 15.12 11.88 15.86
N ILE A 393 15.78 10.87 15.30
CA ILE A 393 15.16 9.60 14.87
C ILE A 393 15.89 8.41 15.46
N GLY A 394 15.29 7.23 15.34
CA GLY A 394 15.88 5.96 15.73
C GLY A 394 16.45 5.97 17.14
N GLN A 395 17.74 5.64 17.28
CA GLN A 395 18.44 5.61 18.58
C GLN A 395 18.42 6.95 19.32
N ASN A 396 18.35 8.05 18.58
CA ASN A 396 18.41 9.39 19.12
C ASN A 396 17.05 9.89 19.61
N GLU A 397 15.95 9.20 19.31
CA GLU A 397 14.63 9.59 19.80
C GLU A 397 14.64 9.73 21.34
N LEU A 398 14.10 10.84 21.83
CA LEU A 398 13.97 11.07 23.27
C LEU A 398 12.83 10.21 23.85
N THR A 399 13.08 9.59 25.01
CA THR A 399 12.06 8.76 25.69
C THR A 399 10.95 9.62 26.32
N GLY A 400 11.22 10.91 26.52
CA GLY A 400 10.41 11.84 27.27
C GLY A 400 10.82 11.98 28.75
N GLU A 401 11.69 11.08 29.24
CA GLU A 401 12.29 11.23 30.57
C GLU A 401 13.32 12.36 30.55
N ALA A 402 13.25 13.21 31.59
CA ALA A 402 14.15 14.33 31.73
C ALA A 402 14.42 14.68 33.19
N LYS A 403 15.63 15.21 33.45
CA LYS A 403 16.04 15.71 34.75
C LYS A 403 16.69 17.08 34.65
N ALA A 404 16.06 18.07 35.28
CA ALA A 404 16.53 19.43 35.36
C ALA A 404 17.31 19.72 36.65
N TYR A 405 18.35 20.54 36.53
CA TYR A 405 19.18 21.06 37.62
C TYR A 405 19.36 22.57 37.47
N THR A 406 19.15 23.32 38.55
CA THR A 406 19.31 24.77 38.55
C THR A 406 20.78 25.17 38.50
N LEU A 407 21.12 26.11 37.61
CA LEU A 407 22.42 26.76 37.54
C LEU A 407 22.31 28.16 38.15
N VAL A 408 23.00 28.36 39.27
CA VAL A 408 22.96 29.62 40.02
C VAL A 408 24.12 30.54 39.65
N THR A 409 23.82 31.83 39.64
CA THR A 409 24.78 32.88 39.31
C THR A 409 26.01 32.85 40.21
N VAL A 410 27.19 33.03 39.61
CA VAL A 410 28.47 33.13 40.33
C VAL A 410 28.94 34.58 40.37
N GLY A 411 29.20 35.07 41.59
CA GLY A 411 29.71 36.41 41.82
C GLY A 411 28.71 37.50 41.41
N SER A 412 29.07 38.28 40.39
CA SER A 412 28.25 39.39 39.87
C SER A 412 28.00 39.28 38.36
N SER A 413 28.10 38.06 37.82
CA SER A 413 27.90 37.79 36.39
C SER A 413 26.48 38.14 35.93
N GLY A 414 25.48 37.91 36.80
CA GLY A 414 24.07 38.06 36.44
C GLY A 414 23.56 36.96 35.50
N VAL A 415 24.35 35.89 35.31
CA VAL A 415 23.99 34.74 34.48
C VAL A 415 23.47 33.62 35.36
N ASP A 416 22.29 33.08 35.06
CA ASP A 416 21.64 31.96 35.74
C ASP A 416 20.77 31.17 34.76
N GLY A 417 20.34 29.97 35.14
CA GLY A 417 19.56 29.13 34.23
C GLY A 417 19.35 27.71 34.72
N GLU A 418 19.22 26.79 33.77
CA GLU A 418 18.91 25.39 33.99
C GLU A 418 19.75 24.50 33.07
N ALA A 419 20.15 23.34 33.61
CA ALA A 419 20.74 22.24 32.86
C ALA A 419 19.76 21.06 32.90
N THR A 420 19.26 20.65 31.74
CA THR A 420 18.28 19.57 31.62
C THR A 420 18.88 18.43 30.81
N PHE A 421 18.95 17.26 31.43
CA PHE A 421 19.31 16.01 30.77
C PHE A 421 18.04 15.34 30.27
N TYR A 422 18.03 14.92 29.01
CA TYR A 422 16.97 14.13 28.40
C TYR A 422 17.51 12.75 28.07
N GLU A 423 16.73 11.72 28.35
CA GLU A 423 17.10 10.34 28.00
C GLU A 423 16.81 10.07 26.52
N ARG A 424 17.80 9.52 25.81
CA ARG A 424 17.64 8.97 24.47
C ARG A 424 17.28 7.49 24.53
N THR A 425 16.66 6.97 23.47
CA THR A 425 16.23 5.57 23.38
C THR A 425 17.38 4.57 23.52
N ASN A 426 18.60 4.95 23.13
CA ASN A 426 19.81 4.15 23.33
C ASN A 426 20.41 4.23 24.76
N GLY A 427 19.83 5.03 25.66
CA GLY A 427 20.29 5.23 27.05
C GLY A 427 21.31 6.36 27.24
N GLU A 428 21.76 7.00 26.15
CA GLU A 428 22.60 8.20 26.22
C GLU A 428 21.79 9.40 26.72
N ALA A 429 22.50 10.45 27.18
CA ALA A 429 21.87 11.67 27.65
C ALA A 429 22.12 12.82 26.68
N LEU A 430 21.05 13.50 26.27
CA LEU A 430 21.15 14.85 25.69
C LEU A 430 21.13 15.87 26.82
N LEU A 431 22.25 16.56 27.07
CA LEU A 431 22.30 17.69 27.98
C LEU A 431 21.99 18.99 27.22
N VAL A 432 20.94 19.69 27.67
CA VAL A 432 20.61 21.05 27.25
C VAL A 432 20.89 22.02 28.39
N ILE A 433 21.78 22.97 28.18
CA ILE A 433 21.99 24.10 29.10
C ILE A 433 21.28 25.31 28.52
N ALA A 434 20.41 25.93 29.32
CA ALA A 434 19.67 27.13 28.98
C ALA A 434 19.91 28.19 30.06
N VAL A 435 20.66 29.25 29.72
CA VAL A 435 21.01 30.33 30.65
C VAL A 435 20.61 31.68 30.10
N MET A 436 20.33 32.62 30.99
CA MET A 436 20.01 34.00 30.66
C MET A 436 21.15 34.93 31.05
N GLY A 437 21.21 36.12 30.43
CA GLY A 437 22.18 37.15 30.81
C GLY A 437 23.59 36.98 30.20
N THR A 438 23.75 36.08 29.23
CA THR A 438 24.99 35.97 28.44
C THR A 438 25.21 37.21 27.57
N MET A 439 26.45 37.40 27.10
CA MET A 439 26.79 38.51 26.20
C MET A 439 26.85 38.00 24.77
N ASN A 440 26.11 38.65 23.88
CA ASN A 440 26.09 38.35 22.44
C ASN A 440 27.49 38.27 21.82
N GLY A 441 27.66 37.31 20.91
CA GLY A 441 28.92 37.01 20.21
C GLY A 441 29.99 36.30 21.05
N ASN A 442 29.74 36.02 22.33
CA ASN A 442 30.64 35.22 23.15
C ASN A 442 30.36 33.72 23.01
N SER A 443 31.38 32.91 23.29
CA SER A 443 31.25 31.47 23.47
C SER A 443 31.77 31.13 24.87
N HIS A 444 30.96 30.42 25.64
CA HIS A 444 31.18 30.17 27.06
C HIS A 444 31.46 28.68 27.29
N PRO A 445 32.73 28.26 27.44
CA PRO A 445 33.06 26.86 27.72
C PRO A 445 32.29 26.36 28.95
N SER A 446 31.93 25.08 28.94
CA SER A 446 31.21 24.45 30.05
C SER A 446 31.69 23.02 30.26
N HIS A 447 31.57 22.55 31.49
CA HIS A 447 32.08 21.23 31.90
C HIS A 447 31.19 20.63 32.99
N ILE A 448 31.10 19.30 33.00
CA ILE A 448 30.70 18.54 34.19
C ILE A 448 31.97 18.17 34.95
N HIS A 449 31.99 18.42 36.26
CA HIS A 449 33.07 18.05 37.16
C HIS A 449 32.62 16.96 38.13
N ILE A 450 33.57 16.17 38.62
CA ILE A 450 33.35 15.26 39.77
C ILE A 450 33.38 16.06 41.09
N GLY A 451 32.56 15.68 42.06
CA GLY A 451 32.42 16.33 43.36
C GLY A 451 31.24 17.31 43.40
N ASP A 452 31.24 18.20 44.39
CA ASP A 452 30.23 19.26 44.54
C ASP A 452 30.90 20.64 44.46
N ILE A 453 30.10 21.70 44.29
CA ILE A 453 30.60 23.09 44.17
C ILE A 453 31.55 23.51 45.32
N ASN A 454 31.37 22.98 46.53
CA ASN A 454 32.23 23.27 47.69
C ASN A 454 33.46 22.36 47.78
N ASN A 455 33.45 21.22 47.08
CA ASN A 455 34.53 20.25 47.02
C ASN A 455 34.86 19.90 45.55
N PRO A 456 35.36 20.88 44.77
CA PRO A 456 35.50 20.72 43.32
C PRO A 456 36.58 19.71 42.96
N GLY A 457 36.27 18.83 42.01
CA GLY A 457 37.19 17.85 41.43
C GLY A 457 37.53 18.11 39.97
N ALA A 458 38.13 17.10 39.33
CA ALA A 458 38.52 17.15 37.93
C ALA A 458 37.31 17.27 36.99
N ILE A 459 37.57 17.71 35.76
CA ILE A 459 36.57 17.65 34.68
C ILE A 459 36.30 16.18 34.38
N ALA A 460 35.02 15.84 34.33
CA ALA A 460 34.52 14.51 33.99
C ALA A 460 33.96 14.48 32.56
N VAL A 461 33.29 15.55 32.12
CA VAL A 461 32.78 15.68 30.74
C VAL A 461 33.04 17.10 30.24
N SER A 462 33.69 17.19 29.08
CA SER A 462 33.77 18.43 28.31
C SER A 462 32.50 18.65 27.50
N LEU A 463 31.86 19.81 27.65
CA LEU A 463 30.58 20.11 27.01
C LEU A 463 30.75 21.05 25.83
N ASN A 464 29.76 21.05 24.93
CA ASN A 464 29.65 22.11 23.94
C ASN A 464 29.50 23.47 24.66
N PRO A 465 30.25 24.51 24.24
CA PRO A 465 30.13 25.82 24.85
C PRO A 465 28.71 26.38 24.76
N VAL A 466 28.29 27.11 25.79
CA VAL A 466 27.07 27.92 25.73
C VAL A 466 27.28 29.06 24.76
N ASP A 467 26.41 29.14 23.77
CA ASP A 467 26.37 30.23 22.79
C ASP A 467 25.85 31.50 23.46
N GLY A 468 26.61 32.60 23.36
CA GLY A 468 26.31 33.84 24.07
C GLY A 468 25.13 34.62 23.51
N ASP A 469 24.74 34.39 22.25
CA ASP A 469 23.59 35.05 21.61
C ASP A 469 22.26 34.41 22.04
N SER A 470 22.24 33.08 22.12
CA SER A 470 21.05 32.29 22.47
C SER A 470 20.97 31.92 23.95
N GLY A 471 22.10 31.87 24.65
CA GLY A 471 22.20 31.32 26.00
C GLY A 471 22.09 29.80 26.05
N MET A 472 22.21 29.12 24.92
CA MET A 472 21.95 27.68 24.80
C MET A 472 23.23 26.88 24.55
N SER A 473 23.28 25.65 25.07
CA SER A 473 24.20 24.59 24.65
C SER A 473 23.46 23.26 24.61
N MET A 474 23.81 22.41 23.65
CA MET A 474 23.34 21.05 23.54
C MET A 474 24.54 20.12 23.39
N THR A 475 24.64 19.08 24.22
CA THR A 475 25.74 18.10 24.17
C THR A 475 25.18 16.69 24.28
N ASN A 476 25.56 15.80 23.37
CA ASN A 476 25.31 14.37 23.52
C ASN A 476 26.32 13.76 24.49
N ILE A 477 25.87 12.97 25.45
CA ILE A 477 26.70 12.37 26.50
C ILE A 477 26.48 10.86 26.52
N ALA A 478 27.49 10.14 26.04
CA ALA A 478 27.57 8.67 26.06
C ALA A 478 28.67 8.15 26.98
N LYS A 479 29.66 9.02 27.29
CA LYS A 479 30.87 8.68 28.03
C LYS A 479 31.47 9.89 28.73
N LEU A 480 32.29 9.63 29.74
CA LEU A 480 33.19 10.61 30.32
C LEU A 480 34.41 10.85 29.42
N ASP A 481 35.17 11.91 29.71
CA ASP A 481 36.42 12.26 29.01
C ASP A 481 37.51 11.19 29.17
N ASP A 482 37.37 10.26 30.11
CA ASP A 482 38.26 9.10 30.30
C ASP A 482 37.79 7.82 29.58
N ASP A 483 36.81 7.96 28.67
CA ASP A 483 36.16 6.90 27.90
C ASP A 483 35.30 5.91 28.70
N SER A 484 35.05 6.15 30.00
CA SER A 484 34.07 5.35 30.74
C SER A 484 32.64 5.67 30.28
N VAL A 485 31.82 4.64 30.09
CA VAL A 485 30.42 4.79 29.69
C VAL A 485 29.68 5.60 30.76
N PHE A 486 28.91 6.58 30.31
CA PHE A 486 28.17 7.49 31.17
C PHE A 486 26.92 7.98 30.43
N GLY A 487 25.76 7.42 30.80
CA GLY A 487 24.48 7.71 30.17
C GLY A 487 23.52 8.43 31.12
N TYR A 488 22.24 8.47 30.74
CA TYR A 488 21.20 9.19 31.48
C TYR A 488 21.03 8.69 32.92
N GLU A 489 20.96 7.37 33.12
CA GLU A 489 20.82 6.77 34.45
C GLU A 489 21.99 7.09 35.38
N ASP A 490 23.21 7.22 34.83
CA ASP A 490 24.39 7.56 35.61
C ASP A 490 24.32 9.00 36.14
N VAL A 491 23.81 9.95 35.32
CA VAL A 491 23.63 11.36 35.71
C VAL A 491 22.81 11.48 36.99
N LEU A 492 21.75 10.67 37.14
CA LEU A 492 20.82 10.75 38.27
C LEU A 492 21.50 10.47 39.62
N THR A 493 22.59 9.70 39.61
CA THR A 493 23.31 9.30 40.82
C THR A 493 24.74 9.85 40.89
N TYR A 494 25.15 10.63 39.88
CA TYR A 494 26.51 11.13 39.78
C TYR A 494 26.79 12.18 40.86
N ASN A 495 27.92 12.07 41.56
CA ASN A 495 28.41 13.14 42.42
C ASN A 495 29.16 14.14 41.54
N GLY A 496 28.43 15.09 40.97
CA GLY A 496 29.00 16.11 40.09
C GLY A 496 28.38 17.49 40.22
N TYR A 497 28.95 18.43 39.48
CA TYR A 497 28.43 19.78 39.28
C TYR A 497 28.82 20.32 37.89
N ILE A 498 28.01 21.24 37.37
CA ILE A 498 28.22 21.92 36.08
C ILE A 498 28.81 23.30 36.33
N ASN A 499 29.76 23.69 35.48
CA ASN A 499 30.31 25.04 35.39
C ASN A 499 30.08 25.62 33.99
N VAL A 500 29.79 26.92 33.93
CA VAL A 500 29.83 27.72 32.70
C VAL A 500 30.81 28.87 32.89
N HIS A 501 31.82 28.93 32.03
CA HIS A 501 32.94 29.86 32.11
C HIS A 501 32.70 31.14 31.29
N LYS A 502 33.37 32.23 31.64
CA LYS A 502 33.24 33.51 30.94
C LYS A 502 33.74 33.44 29.50
N SER A 503 34.92 32.85 29.27
CA SER A 503 35.46 32.62 27.94
C SER A 503 36.61 31.62 27.99
N ALA A 504 37.07 31.13 26.83
CA ALA A 504 38.25 30.27 26.76
C ALA A 504 39.55 30.95 27.26
N ALA A 505 39.62 32.29 27.26
CA ALA A 505 40.76 33.04 27.79
C ALA A 505 40.68 33.29 29.31
N GLU A 506 39.49 33.18 29.88
CA GLU A 506 39.19 33.48 31.29
C GLU A 506 38.43 32.29 31.92
N LEU A 507 39.03 31.09 31.86
CA LEU A 507 38.45 29.86 32.41
C LEU A 507 38.35 29.88 33.94
N ASP A 508 39.11 30.74 34.62
CA ASP A 508 39.02 30.94 36.07
C ASP A 508 37.81 31.80 36.49
N VAL A 509 37.15 32.46 35.53
CA VAL A 509 35.97 33.28 35.79
C VAL A 509 34.70 32.50 35.43
N LEU A 510 33.93 32.12 36.44
CA LEU A 510 32.64 31.43 36.28
C LEU A 510 31.49 32.43 36.13
N LEU A 511 30.54 32.09 35.25
CA LEU A 511 29.30 32.82 35.06
C LEU A 511 28.18 32.21 35.92
N THR A 512 27.99 30.90 35.81
CA THR A 512 26.98 30.14 36.56
C THR A 512 27.47 28.72 36.85
N GLN A 513 26.93 28.10 37.89
CA GLN A 513 27.25 26.73 38.28
C GLN A 513 26.08 26.05 39.00
N GLY A 514 26.01 24.72 39.01
CA GLY A 514 24.96 23.98 39.71
C GLY A 514 25.36 22.53 40.01
N ASN A 515 25.00 22.03 41.19
CA ASN A 515 25.16 20.63 41.56
C ASN A 515 24.23 19.73 40.72
N ILE A 516 24.68 18.53 40.40
CA ILE A 516 23.90 17.49 39.69
C ILE A 516 23.91 16.15 40.43
N GLY A 517 23.07 15.21 40.01
CA GLY A 517 22.94 13.87 40.58
C GLY A 517 22.60 13.87 42.07
N VAL A 518 23.51 13.37 42.91
CA VAL A 518 23.27 13.18 44.37
C VAL A 518 23.49 14.42 45.24
N ASN A 519 23.90 15.54 44.64
CA ASN A 519 24.38 16.74 45.34
C ASN A 519 23.36 17.87 45.54
#